data_AF-A0A2C9U091-F1
#
_entry.id   AF-A0A2C9U091-F1
#
_cell.length_a   1.000
_cell.length_b   1.000
_cell.length_c   1.000
_cell.angle_alpha   90.00
_cell.angle_beta   90.00
_cell.angle_gamma   90.00
#
_symmetry.space_group_name_H-M   'P 1'
#
loop_
_entity.id
_entity.type
_entity.pdbx_description
1 polymer ?
#
loop_
_entity_poly.entity_id
_entity_poly.type
_entity_poly.pdbx_seq_one_letter_code
_entity_poly.pdbx_strand_id
1 'polypeptide(L)'
;MEGTTAVALQPPTYGNLITVLSIDGGGIRGVIPGTILNFLESELQKLDGEDARIADYFDVIAGTSTGGLVTAMLASPNEKNRPVFAAKDIKDFYLNECPKIFPQNRCPLFPQTQKVIKALSGPKYDGKYLHYLIKEKLGNTKLNQTLTNVVIPTFDIKRLQPTIFSSFQV
;
A
#
# COMPACT_ATOMS: atom_id res chain seq x y z
N MET A 1 5.53 34.26 10.13
CA MET A 1 5.29 33.01 10.88
C MET A 1 3.78 32.79 10.86
N GLU A 2 3.27 32.19 9.80
CA GLU A 2 1.85 31.90 9.68
C GLU A 2 1.60 30.55 10.34
N GLY A 3 0.77 30.59 11.38
CA GLY A 3 0.41 29.42 12.17
C GLY A 3 -0.31 28.42 11.28
N THR A 4 0.28 27.23 11.16
CA THR A 4 -0.37 26.06 10.59
C THR A 4 -1.59 25.76 11.44
N THR A 5 -2.78 26.02 10.90
CA THR A 5 -4.04 25.53 11.47
C THR A 5 -3.96 24.03 11.52
N ALA A 6 -3.68 23.47 12.70
CA ALA A 6 -3.70 22.04 12.93
C ALA A 6 -5.09 21.54 12.54
N VAL A 7 -5.15 20.75 11.47
CA VAL A 7 -6.34 19.98 11.11
C VAL A 7 -6.69 19.16 12.34
N ALA A 8 -7.84 19.44 12.95
CA ALA A 8 -8.31 18.70 14.12
C ALA A 8 -8.29 17.21 13.76
N LEU A 9 -7.51 16.43 14.51
CA LEU A 9 -7.45 14.99 14.35
C LEU A 9 -8.88 14.46 14.35
N GLN A 10 -9.26 13.73 13.30
CA GLN A 10 -10.54 13.02 13.27
C GLN A 10 -10.65 12.23 14.59
N PRO A 11 -11.72 12.41 15.38
CA PRO A 11 -11.89 11.64 16.60
C PRO A 11 -11.88 10.14 16.25
N PRO A 12 -11.45 9.28 17.17
CA PRO A 12 -11.45 7.85 16.90
C PRO A 12 -12.83 7.41 16.43
N THR A 13 -12.86 6.62 15.37
CA THR A 13 -14.10 6.18 14.74
C THR A 13 -14.96 5.43 15.76
N TYR A 14 -14.32 4.81 16.78
CA TYR A 14 -14.96 4.19 17.94
C TYR A 14 -14.16 4.41 19.25
N GLY A 15 -14.70 5.22 20.18
CA GLY A 15 -14.24 5.32 21.58
C GLY A 15 -13.12 6.32 21.88
N ASN A 16 -12.46 6.18 23.04
CA ASN A 16 -11.40 7.08 23.52
C ASN A 16 -9.97 6.64 23.11
N LEU A 17 -9.83 5.69 22.17
CA LEU A 17 -8.56 5.08 21.77
C LEU A 17 -8.33 5.26 20.28
N ILE A 18 -7.11 5.58 19.87
CA ILE A 18 -6.73 5.66 18.45
C ILE A 18 -6.19 4.30 18.01
N THR A 19 -6.71 3.77 16.90
CA THR A 19 -6.26 2.50 16.31
C THR A 19 -5.33 2.73 15.12
N VAL A 20 -4.15 2.11 15.16
CA VAL A 20 -3.12 2.28 14.11
C VAL A 20 -2.69 0.91 13.58
N LEU A 21 -2.79 0.75 12.26
CA LEU A 21 -2.22 -0.38 11.52
C LEU A 21 -0.94 0.08 10.82
N SER A 22 0.17 -0.64 11.01
CA SER A 22 1.43 -0.37 10.31
C SER A 22 1.89 -1.60 9.53
N ILE A 23 2.22 -1.41 8.25
CA ILE A 23 2.58 -2.48 7.32
C ILE A 23 3.99 -2.24 6.77
N ASP A 24 4.90 -3.14 7.10
CA ASP A 24 6.28 -3.09 6.65
C ASP A 24 6.43 -3.34 5.14
N GLY A 25 7.51 -2.78 4.58
CA GLY A 25 7.95 -3.10 3.22
C GLY A 25 8.59 -4.48 3.13
N GLY A 26 8.62 -5.05 1.93
CA GLY A 26 9.25 -6.36 1.74
C GLY A 26 9.26 -6.91 0.32
N GLY A 27 8.86 -6.12 -0.67
CA GLY A 27 8.69 -6.60 -2.04
C GLY A 27 7.65 -7.72 -2.07
N ILE A 28 7.98 -8.84 -2.74
CA ILE A 28 7.08 -10.00 -2.82
C ILE A 28 6.68 -10.58 -1.45
N ARG A 29 7.46 -10.32 -0.38
CA ARG A 29 7.11 -10.75 0.98
C ARG A 29 5.88 -10.06 1.55
N GLY A 30 5.32 -9.04 0.88
CA GLY A 30 4.04 -8.44 1.23
C GLY A 30 2.87 -9.44 1.26
N VAL A 31 3.02 -10.63 0.68
CA VAL A 31 2.09 -11.76 0.86
C VAL A 31 1.95 -12.21 2.31
N ILE A 32 2.99 -12.03 3.14
CA ILE A 32 2.98 -12.38 4.57
C ILE A 32 1.99 -11.49 5.34
N PRO A 33 2.18 -10.14 5.40
CA PRO A 33 1.19 -9.28 6.04
C PRO A 33 -0.17 -9.34 5.34
N GLY A 34 -0.24 -9.54 4.01
CA GLY A 34 -1.51 -9.75 3.31
C GLY A 34 -2.29 -10.98 3.81
N THR A 35 -1.59 -12.07 4.15
CA THR A 35 -2.23 -13.27 4.73
C THR A 35 -2.75 -13.02 6.14
N ILE A 36 -2.00 -12.27 6.96
CA ILE A 36 -2.40 -11.89 8.32
C ILE A 36 -3.62 -10.97 8.28
N LEU A 37 -3.62 -9.97 7.39
CA LEU A 37 -4.73 -9.04 7.21
C LEU A 37 -5.99 -9.76 6.72
N ASN A 38 -5.86 -10.73 5.81
CA ASN A 38 -6.98 -11.56 5.38
C ASN A 38 -7.61 -12.31 6.58
N PHE A 39 -6.78 -12.92 7.42
CA PHE A 39 -7.29 -13.59 8.64
C PHE A 39 -7.98 -12.59 9.57
N LEU A 40 -7.35 -11.46 9.86
CA LEU A 40 -7.92 -10.42 10.73
C LEU A 40 -9.27 -9.91 10.20
N GLU A 41 -9.36 -9.54 8.92
CA GLU A 41 -10.61 -9.07 8.32
C GLU A 41 -11.69 -10.14 8.37
N SER A 42 -11.33 -11.42 8.19
CA SER A 42 -12.29 -12.53 8.31
C SER A 42 -12.84 -12.71 9.73
N GLU A 43 -12.02 -12.48 10.77
CA GLU A 43 -12.49 -12.52 12.15
C GLU A 43 -13.41 -11.33 12.46
N LEU A 44 -13.09 -10.14 11.95
CA LEU A 44 -13.96 -8.96 12.07
C LEU A 44 -15.30 -9.18 11.35
N GLN A 45 -15.29 -9.80 10.17
CA GLN A 45 -16.51 -10.13 9.43
C GLN A 45 -17.41 -11.14 10.15
N LYS A 46 -16.83 -12.08 10.91
CA LYS A 46 -17.63 -13.00 11.76
C LYS A 46 -18.34 -12.28 12.90
N LEU A 47 -17.76 -11.19 13.40
CA LEU A 47 -18.30 -10.42 14.52
C LEU A 47 -19.34 -9.39 14.04
N ASP A 48 -19.03 -8.65 12.98
CA ASP A 48 -19.77 -7.44 12.60
C ASP A 48 -20.43 -7.52 11.20
N GLY A 49 -20.25 -8.64 10.50
CA GLY A 49 -20.89 -8.93 9.20
C GLY A 49 -19.94 -8.87 8.00
N GLU A 50 -20.37 -9.45 6.87
CA GLU A 50 -19.53 -9.66 5.67
C GLU A 50 -19.01 -8.38 5.02
N ASP A 51 -19.66 -7.25 5.28
CA ASP A 51 -19.26 -5.94 4.75
C ASP A 51 -18.15 -5.27 5.55
N ALA A 52 -17.77 -5.78 6.73
CA ALA A 52 -16.68 -5.27 7.54
C ALA A 52 -15.34 -5.31 6.77
N ARG A 53 -14.56 -4.23 6.85
CA ARG A 53 -13.25 -4.07 6.20
C ARG A 53 -12.23 -3.49 7.17
N ILE A 54 -10.94 -3.77 6.95
CA ILE A 54 -9.85 -3.20 7.76
C ILE A 54 -9.98 -1.68 7.94
N ALA A 55 -10.36 -0.94 6.90
CA ALA A 55 -10.48 0.52 6.96
C ALA A 55 -11.58 1.03 7.91
N ASP A 56 -12.52 0.19 8.35
CA ASP A 56 -13.59 0.58 9.28
C ASP A 56 -13.11 0.61 10.74
N TYR A 57 -12.02 -0.10 11.05
CA TYR A 57 -11.55 -0.32 12.42
C TYR A 57 -10.26 0.43 12.75
N PHE A 58 -9.52 0.88 11.74
CA PHE A 58 -8.25 1.58 11.91
C PHE A 58 -8.38 3.04 11.52
N ASP A 59 -8.19 3.94 12.50
CA ASP A 59 -8.17 5.40 12.28
C ASP A 59 -6.98 5.85 11.42
N VAL A 60 -5.90 5.06 11.43
CA VAL A 60 -4.70 5.27 10.62
C VAL A 60 -4.17 3.96 10.07
N ILE A 61 -3.87 3.93 8.77
CA ILE A 61 -3.12 2.87 8.12
C ILE A 61 -1.80 3.44 7.57
N ALA A 62 -0.68 2.98 8.11
CA ALA A 62 0.66 3.34 7.66
C ALA A 62 1.29 2.20 6.88
N GLY A 63 2.09 2.52 5.87
CA GLY A 63 2.77 1.48 5.10
C GLY A 63 3.95 1.97 4.28
N THR A 64 5.05 1.22 4.30
CA THR A 64 6.27 1.54 3.54
C THR A 64 6.44 0.60 2.35
N SER A 65 6.82 1.13 1.18
CA SER A 65 7.04 0.33 -0.04
C SER A 65 5.81 -0.52 -0.38
N THR A 66 5.94 -1.85 -0.47
CA THR A 66 4.81 -2.77 -0.68
C THR A 66 3.76 -2.70 0.42
N GLY A 67 4.13 -2.35 1.66
CA GLY A 67 3.16 -2.04 2.71
C GLY A 67 2.36 -0.79 2.37
N GLY A 68 2.99 0.25 1.81
CA GLY A 68 2.31 1.47 1.34
C GLY A 68 1.38 1.23 0.16
N LEU A 69 1.72 0.29 -0.73
CA LEU A 69 0.81 -0.19 -1.77
C LEU A 69 -0.45 -0.83 -1.16
N VAL A 70 -0.28 -1.73 -0.19
CA VAL A 70 -1.40 -2.37 0.52
C VAL A 70 -2.24 -1.33 1.27
N THR A 71 -1.60 -0.37 1.94
CA THR A 71 -2.28 0.78 2.56
C THR A 71 -3.17 1.50 1.56
N ALA A 72 -2.65 1.86 0.38
CA ALA A 72 -3.42 2.55 -0.64
C ALA A 72 -4.59 1.69 -1.17
N MET A 73 -4.39 0.38 -1.34
CA MET A 73 -5.44 -0.54 -1.80
C MET A 73 -6.58 -0.68 -0.78
N LEU A 74 -6.27 -0.76 0.51
CA LEU A 74 -7.25 -0.91 1.59
C LEU A 74 -7.97 0.41 1.94
N ALA A 75 -7.34 1.56 1.65
CA ALA A 75 -7.90 2.88 2.01
C ALA A 75 -8.57 3.62 0.85
N SER A 76 -8.33 3.23 -0.41
CA SER A 76 -8.95 3.89 -1.56
C SER A 76 -10.44 3.54 -1.67
N PRO A 77 -11.33 4.53 -1.88
CA PRO A 77 -12.76 4.28 -2.05
C PRO A 77 -13.10 3.79 -3.46
N ASN A 78 -14.10 2.93 -3.55
CA ASN A 78 -14.84 2.63 -4.76
C ASN A 78 -16.05 3.56 -4.92
N GLU A 79 -16.87 3.35 -5.95
CA GLU A 79 -18.07 4.15 -6.25
C GLU A 79 -19.12 4.16 -5.12
N LYS A 80 -19.10 3.14 -4.24
CA LYS A 80 -19.99 3.02 -3.08
C LYS A 80 -19.37 3.54 -1.79
N ASN A 81 -18.25 4.26 -1.87
CA ASN A 81 -17.48 4.74 -0.72
C ASN A 81 -17.06 3.62 0.26
N ARG A 82 -16.69 2.46 -0.30
CA ARG A 82 -16.10 1.31 0.42
C ARG A 82 -14.71 1.02 -0.13
N PRO A 83 -13.82 0.33 0.61
CA PRO A 83 -12.49 -0.03 0.11
C PRO A 83 -12.57 -0.74 -1.25
N VAL A 84 -11.72 -0.35 -2.20
CA VAL A 84 -11.61 -1.02 -3.51
C VAL A 84 -11.19 -2.48 -3.33
N PHE A 85 -10.37 -2.77 -2.33
CA PHE A 85 -9.89 -4.12 -2.00
C PHE A 85 -10.35 -4.56 -0.61
N ALA A 86 -10.80 -5.80 -0.51
CA ALA A 86 -10.87 -6.53 0.75
C ALA A 86 -9.47 -7.11 1.08
N ALA A 87 -9.21 -7.41 2.35
CA ALA A 87 -7.91 -7.95 2.75
C ALA A 87 -7.58 -9.30 2.06
N LYS A 88 -8.59 -10.11 1.74
CA LYS A 88 -8.44 -11.36 0.98
C LYS A 88 -7.83 -11.15 -0.41
N ASP A 89 -8.19 -10.03 -1.06
CA ASP A 89 -7.77 -9.71 -2.42
C ASP A 89 -6.27 -9.36 -2.47
N ILE A 90 -5.67 -8.95 -1.35
CA ILE A 90 -4.26 -8.60 -1.26
C ILE A 90 -3.38 -9.83 -1.53
N LYS A 91 -3.71 -10.98 -0.94
CA LYS A 91 -2.96 -12.23 -1.18
C LYS A 91 -2.98 -12.59 -2.67
N ASP A 92 -4.17 -12.54 -3.27
CA ASP A 92 -4.36 -12.90 -4.67
C ASP A 92 -3.66 -11.91 -5.61
N PHE A 93 -3.67 -10.63 -5.25
CA PHE A 93 -2.86 -9.61 -5.93
C PHE A 93 -1.38 -9.98 -5.96
N TYR A 94 -0.78 -10.35 -4.81
CA TYR A 94 0.63 -10.76 -4.79
C TYR A 94 0.90 -11.99 -5.66
N LEU A 95 0.05 -13.01 -5.58
CA LEU A 95 0.23 -14.26 -6.35
C LEU A 95 0.14 -14.03 -7.86
N ASN A 96 -0.81 -13.20 -8.30
CA ASN A 96 -1.10 -13.00 -9.72
C ASN A 96 -0.22 -11.92 -10.37
N GLU A 97 0.15 -10.88 -9.61
CA GLU A 97 0.80 -9.70 -10.16
C GLU A 97 2.32 -9.67 -9.93
N CYS A 98 2.83 -10.27 -8.84
CA CYS A 98 4.27 -10.25 -8.58
C CYS A 98 5.13 -10.93 -9.66
N PRO A 99 4.71 -12.01 -10.32
CA PRO A 99 5.49 -12.58 -11.43
C PRO A 99 5.70 -11.60 -12.60
N LYS A 100 4.76 -10.66 -12.80
CA LYS A 100 4.80 -9.63 -13.84
C LYS A 100 5.49 -8.35 -13.38
N ILE A 101 5.37 -8.01 -12.09
CA ILE A 101 6.10 -6.89 -11.46
C ILE A 101 7.60 -7.23 -11.35
N PHE A 102 7.93 -8.49 -11.03
CA PHE A 102 9.29 -8.97 -10.82
C PHE A 102 9.64 -10.14 -11.77
N PRO A 103 9.63 -9.93 -13.10
CA PRO A 103 9.86 -11.00 -14.06
C PRO A 103 11.23 -11.64 -13.85
N GLN A 104 11.25 -12.98 -13.79
CA GLN A 104 12.47 -13.75 -13.73
C GLN A 104 12.85 -14.20 -15.15
N ASN A 105 13.85 -13.54 -15.75
CA ASN A 105 14.42 -14.00 -17.01
C ASN A 105 15.19 -15.30 -16.78
N ARG A 106 14.56 -16.44 -17.07
CA ARG A 106 15.23 -17.74 -17.13
C ARG A 106 15.82 -17.92 -18.53
N CYS A 107 16.93 -17.25 -18.83
CA CYS A 107 17.67 -17.52 -20.06
C CYS A 107 18.74 -18.59 -19.76
N PRO A 108 18.64 -19.81 -20.35
CA PRO A 108 19.52 -20.93 -20.01
C PRO A 108 20.93 -20.83 -20.62
N LEU A 109 21.22 -19.81 -21.45
CA LEU A 109 22.41 -19.85 -22.33
C LEU A 109 23.68 -19.15 -21.78
N PHE A 110 23.59 -18.15 -20.89
CA PHE A 110 24.79 -17.42 -20.42
C PHE A 110 24.63 -16.79 -19.01
N PRO A 111 24.84 -17.56 -17.92
CA PRO A 111 24.59 -17.08 -16.55
C PRO A 111 25.67 -16.14 -15.97
N GLN A 112 26.91 -16.13 -16.48
CA GLN A 112 28.01 -15.33 -15.90
C GLN A 112 28.18 -13.93 -16.51
N THR A 113 28.00 -13.75 -17.82
CA THR A 113 28.18 -12.45 -18.49
C THR A 113 27.01 -11.48 -18.26
N GLN A 114 25.81 -11.97 -17.96
CA GLN A 114 24.64 -11.12 -17.70
C GLN A 114 24.73 -10.33 -16.38
N LYS A 115 25.41 -10.83 -15.35
CA LYS A 115 25.44 -10.18 -14.02
C LYS A 115 26.20 -8.84 -14.05
N VAL A 116 27.29 -8.77 -14.80
CA VAL A 116 28.16 -7.57 -14.85
C VAL A 116 27.52 -6.47 -15.70
N ILE A 117 26.96 -6.81 -16.86
CA ILE A 117 26.27 -5.85 -17.74
C ILE A 117 25.02 -5.28 -17.06
N LYS A 118 24.28 -6.11 -16.32
CA LYS A 118 23.07 -5.69 -15.60
C LYS A 118 23.35 -4.81 -14.37
N ALA A 119 24.54 -4.90 -13.78
CA ALA A 119 24.97 -4.01 -12.70
C ALA A 119 25.33 -2.61 -13.18
N LEU A 120 25.70 -2.46 -14.46
CA LEU A 120 26.02 -1.18 -15.09
C LEU A 120 24.81 -0.53 -15.78
N SER A 121 23.71 -1.26 -15.96
CA SER A 121 22.52 -0.80 -16.69
C SER A 121 21.30 -0.61 -15.77
N GLY A 122 21.23 0.52 -15.06
CA GLY A 122 20.00 0.98 -14.40
C GLY A 122 19.38 0.03 -13.37
N PRO A 123 18.10 0.23 -13.01
CA PRO A 123 17.41 -0.63 -12.04
C PRO A 123 17.13 -2.02 -12.61
N LYS A 124 17.07 -3.03 -11.73
CA LYS A 124 16.78 -4.44 -12.11
C LYS A 124 15.43 -4.62 -12.83
N TYR A 125 14.48 -3.72 -12.58
CA TYR A 125 13.13 -3.69 -13.14
C TYR A 125 12.82 -2.25 -13.58
N ASP A 126 12.12 -2.08 -14.70
CA ASP A 126 11.81 -0.75 -15.26
C ASP A 126 10.63 -0.03 -14.58
N GLY A 127 9.85 -0.76 -13.77
CA GLY A 127 8.70 -0.25 -13.03
C GLY A 127 7.45 0.04 -13.86
N LYS A 128 7.48 -0.14 -15.19
CA LYS A 128 6.37 0.24 -16.07
C LYS A 128 5.10 -0.54 -15.77
N TYR A 129 5.22 -1.85 -15.58
CA TYR A 129 4.10 -2.72 -15.26
C TYR A 129 3.46 -2.35 -13.91
N LEU A 130 4.28 -2.12 -12.88
CA LEU A 130 3.79 -1.72 -11.56
C LEU A 130 3.05 -0.38 -11.62
N HIS A 131 3.58 0.61 -12.34
CA HIS A 131 2.93 1.91 -12.49
C HIS A 131 1.58 1.80 -13.23
N TYR A 132 1.54 1.03 -14.31
CA TYR A 132 0.30 0.73 -15.04
C TYR A 132 -0.74 0.09 -14.12
N LEU A 133 -0.34 -0.95 -13.37
CA LEU A 133 -1.23 -1.70 -12.49
C LEU A 133 -1.80 -0.83 -11.37
N ILE A 134 -0.98 0.01 -10.74
CA ILE A 134 -1.44 0.94 -9.69
C ILE A 134 -2.47 1.92 -10.28
N LYS A 135 -2.21 2.46 -11.47
CA LYS A 135 -3.15 3.38 -12.15
C LYS A 135 -4.46 2.68 -12.54
N GLU A 136 -4.39 1.42 -12.97
CA GLU A 136 -5.58 0.62 -13.29
C GLU A 136 -6.42 0.34 -12.04
N LYS A 137 -5.78 -0.02 -10.92
CA LYS A 137 -6.48 -0.38 -9.68
C LYS A 137 -6.99 0.80 -8.86
N LEU A 138 -6.23 1.89 -8.80
CA LEU A 138 -6.54 3.04 -7.93
C LEU A 138 -7.10 4.25 -8.69
N GLY A 139 -7.08 4.21 -10.03
CA GLY A 139 -7.59 5.29 -10.88
C GLY A 139 -6.90 6.63 -10.61
N ASN A 140 -7.72 7.68 -10.42
CA ASN A 140 -7.27 9.04 -10.13
C ASN A 140 -7.49 9.44 -8.66
N THR A 141 -7.64 8.47 -7.77
CA THR A 141 -7.88 8.70 -6.33
C THR A 141 -6.74 9.50 -5.72
N LYS A 142 -7.10 10.56 -4.98
CA LYS A 142 -6.16 11.44 -4.27
C LYS A 142 -6.12 11.11 -2.77
N LEU A 143 -5.08 11.57 -2.08
CA LEU A 143 -4.89 11.32 -0.65
C LEU A 143 -6.04 11.83 0.24
N ASN A 144 -6.66 12.96 -0.10
CA ASN A 144 -7.81 13.48 0.65
C ASN A 144 -9.12 12.72 0.40
N GLN A 145 -9.11 11.72 -0.48
CA GLN A 145 -10.25 10.86 -0.77
C GLN A 145 -10.14 9.50 -0.07
N THR A 146 -9.05 9.21 0.66
CA THR A 146 -8.92 7.93 1.37
C THR A 146 -9.95 7.81 2.49
N LEU A 147 -10.46 6.60 2.69
CA LEU A 147 -11.53 6.28 3.66
C LEU A 147 -11.09 6.40 5.12
N THR A 148 -9.79 6.24 5.37
CA THR A 148 -9.16 6.44 6.67
C THR A 148 -7.85 7.20 6.47
N ASN A 149 -7.22 7.64 7.55
CA ASN A 149 -5.96 8.33 7.43
C ASN A 149 -4.86 7.40 6.96
N VAL A 150 -4.02 7.91 6.06
CA VAL A 150 -2.88 7.15 5.54
C VAL A 150 -1.56 7.84 5.85
N VAL A 151 -0.51 7.03 6.03
CA VAL A 151 0.87 7.49 6.17
C VAL A 151 1.78 6.63 5.30
N ILE A 152 2.24 7.19 4.18
CA ILE A 152 3.06 6.49 3.17
C ILE A 152 4.39 7.26 2.99
N PRO A 153 5.47 6.85 3.68
CA PRO A 153 6.76 7.51 3.59
C PRO A 153 7.48 7.19 2.28
N THR A 154 8.24 8.18 1.80
CA THR A 154 9.16 8.11 0.66
C THR A 154 10.37 9.01 0.94
N PHE A 155 11.36 9.01 0.05
CA PHE A 155 12.55 9.84 0.13
C PHE A 155 12.72 10.66 -1.15
N ASP A 156 12.78 11.98 -1.03
CA ASP A 156 13.04 12.87 -2.15
C ASP A 156 14.55 13.00 -2.36
N ILE A 157 15.06 12.37 -3.42
CA ILE A 157 16.49 12.38 -3.75
C ILE A 157 17.00 13.74 -4.22
N LYS A 158 16.12 14.63 -4.70
CA LYS A 158 16.51 15.98 -5.13
C LYS A 158 16.69 16.90 -3.93
N ARG A 159 15.83 16.74 -2.91
CA ARG A 159 15.87 17.52 -1.67
C ARG A 159 16.67 16.86 -0.55
N LEU A 160 17.07 15.59 -0.72
CA LEU A 160 17.78 14.77 0.26
C LEU A 160 17.08 14.69 1.62
N GLN A 161 15.75 14.54 1.61
CA GLN A 161 14.94 14.48 2.83
C GLN A 161 13.82 13.43 2.72
N PRO A 162 13.34 12.91 3.87
CA PRO A 162 12.09 12.17 3.90
C PRO A 162 10.93 13.05 3.43
N THR A 163 10.06 12.47 2.62
CA THR A 163 8.78 13.08 2.24
C THR A 163 7.69 12.09 2.62
N ILE A 164 6.69 12.54 3.37
CA ILE A 164 5.61 11.66 3.84
C ILE A 164 4.33 12.09 3.13
N PHE A 165 3.73 11.15 2.40
CA PHE A 165 2.38 11.34 1.88
C PHE A 165 1.41 10.94 2.96
N SER A 166 0.67 11.91 3.50
CA SER A 166 -0.31 11.67 4.55
C SER A 166 -1.57 12.48 4.32
N SER A 167 -2.73 11.88 4.60
CA SER A 167 -4.04 12.56 4.58
C SER A 167 -4.13 13.70 5.61
N PHE A 168 -3.28 13.71 6.64
CA PHE A 168 -3.22 14.80 7.63
C PHE A 168 -2.58 16.09 7.09
N GLN A 169 -1.91 16.04 5.94
CA GLN A 169 -1.16 17.16 5.37
C GLN A 169 -1.80 17.71 4.07
N VAL A 170 -3.02 17.29 3.74
CA VAL A 170 -3.71 17.61 2.48
C VAL A 170 -4.75 18.70 2.67
#